data_AF-X1UBS9-F1
#
_entry.id   AF-X1UBS9-F1
#
_cell.length_a   1.000
_cell.length_b   1.000
_cell.length_c   1.000
_cell.angle_alpha   90.00
_cell.angle_beta   90.00
_cell.angle_gamma   90.00
#
_symmetry.space_group_name_H-M   'P 1'
#
loop_
_entity.id
_entity.type
_entity.pdbx_description
1 polymer ?
#
loop_
_entity_poly.entity_id
_entity_poly.type
_entity_poly.pdbx_seq_one_letter_code
_entity_poly.pdbx_strand_id
1 'polypeptide(L)'
;GTIPSQVRSGQSSLGKDRVGKVRVVPEDFTEFLDSEKDLTDFLTTTLTKYLPSGPTAAVDVLYKLWEQAIGEPMSHPVFSLTFDAVRQYPVPVLARAYAKAAKYKGGKTGSWKYLDKILKEQAEKEKPP
;
A
#
# COMPACT_ATOMS: atom_id res chain seq x y z
N GLY A 1 57.25 12.17 8.77
CA GLY A 1 56.16 11.35 9.33
C GLY A 1 54.99 11.42 8.38
N THR A 2 54.68 10.30 7.76
CA THR A 2 53.67 10.15 6.70
C THR A 2 52.28 9.95 7.33
N ILE A 3 51.30 10.74 6.93
CA ILE A 3 49.87 10.50 7.22
C ILE A 3 49.19 10.26 5.87
N PRO A 4 48.51 9.11 5.64
CA PRO A 4 47.91 8.85 4.34
C PRO A 4 46.54 9.52 4.21
N SER A 5 46.48 10.41 3.23
CA SER A 5 45.42 10.60 2.23
C SER A 5 44.10 9.84 2.48
N GLN A 6 43.06 10.55 2.92
CA GLN A 6 41.68 10.17 2.65
C GLN A 6 41.30 10.63 1.25
N VAL A 7 41.45 9.75 0.26
CA VAL A 7 40.81 9.90 -1.04
C VAL A 7 39.36 9.46 -0.89
N ARG A 8 38.44 10.41 -0.78
CA ARG A 8 37.01 10.17 -1.02
C ARG A 8 36.64 10.79 -2.36
N SER A 9 37.00 10.09 -3.43
CA SER A 9 36.53 10.39 -4.79
C SER A 9 35.94 9.12 -5.37
N GLY A 10 34.65 9.20 -5.72
CA GLY A 10 33.88 8.11 -6.28
C GLY A 10 32.43 8.51 -6.47
N GLN A 11 32.22 9.63 -7.16
CA GLN A 11 30.96 10.00 -7.78
C GLN A 11 30.69 9.08 -8.98
N SER A 12 29.41 8.92 -9.35
CA SER A 12 28.80 8.13 -10.44
C SER A 12 28.43 6.69 -10.06
N SER A 13 27.20 6.21 -10.29
CA SER A 13 26.39 6.42 -11.49
C SER A 13 24.91 6.76 -11.23
N LEU A 14 24.47 7.83 -11.89
CA LEU A 14 23.10 8.05 -12.35
C LEU A 14 22.62 6.81 -13.12
N GLY A 15 21.41 6.32 -12.83
CA GLY A 15 20.80 5.27 -13.65
C GLY A 15 19.75 4.41 -12.94
N LYS A 16 18.63 5.03 -12.52
CA LYS A 16 17.28 4.45 -12.56
C LYS A 16 16.30 5.51 -12.07
N ASP A 17 15.93 6.39 -12.98
CA ASP A 17 14.74 7.20 -12.83
C ASP A 17 13.51 6.29 -12.71
N ARG A 18 12.69 6.60 -11.70
CA ARG A 18 11.23 6.41 -11.64
C ARG A 18 10.68 5.01 -11.32
N VAL A 19 10.59 4.73 -10.03
CA VAL A 19 9.30 4.36 -9.40
C VAL A 19 9.19 5.18 -8.10
N GLY A 20 8.01 5.75 -7.85
CA GLY A 20 7.77 6.86 -6.92
C GLY A 20 8.50 6.80 -5.58
N LYS A 21 8.99 7.95 -5.14
CA LYS A 21 9.46 8.17 -3.77
C LYS A 21 8.25 8.02 -2.84
N VAL A 22 7.92 6.78 -2.48
CA VAL A 22 6.88 6.45 -1.50
C VAL A 22 7.21 7.28 -0.26
N ARG A 23 6.30 8.15 0.17
CA ARG A 23 6.50 8.84 1.44
C ARG A 23 6.63 7.77 2.51
N VAL A 24 7.60 7.91 3.41
CA VAL A 24 7.77 6.96 4.51
C VAL A 24 6.52 7.05 5.38
N VAL A 25 5.60 6.11 5.19
CA VAL A 25 4.45 5.90 6.07
C VAL A 25 5.02 5.26 7.34
N PRO A 26 5.01 5.93 8.50
CA PRO A 26 5.58 5.37 9.73
C PRO A 26 4.81 4.16 10.26
N GLU A 27 3.50 4.07 9.97
CA GLU A 27 2.62 3.01 10.47
C GLU A 27 3.05 1.60 10.03
N ASP A 28 3.17 0.67 10.97
CA ASP A 28 3.50 -0.74 10.72
C ASP A 28 2.24 -1.60 10.87
N PHE A 29 1.93 -2.41 9.86
CA PHE A 29 0.75 -3.27 9.84
C PHE A 29 1.03 -4.69 10.31
N THR A 30 2.30 -5.07 10.51
CA THR A 30 2.74 -6.46 10.73
C THR A 30 2.01 -7.14 11.89
N GLU A 31 1.83 -6.43 13.01
CA GLU A 31 1.16 -6.97 14.22
C GLU A 31 -0.33 -7.26 14.01
N PHE A 32 -0.95 -6.67 12.98
CA PHE A 32 -2.38 -6.80 12.71
C PHE A 32 -2.68 -7.82 11.60
N LEU A 33 -1.68 -8.34 10.90
CA LEU A 33 -1.88 -9.19 9.72
C LEU A 33 -2.62 -10.51 10.02
N ASP A 34 -2.54 -10.99 11.26
CA ASP A 34 -3.23 -12.22 11.69
C ASP A 34 -4.72 -12.01 12.00
N SER A 35 -5.17 -10.75 12.14
CA SER A 35 -6.55 -10.39 12.48
C SER A 35 -7.16 -9.44 11.46
N GLU A 36 -8.06 -9.97 10.63
CA GLU A 36 -8.77 -9.17 9.60
C GLU A 36 -9.52 -7.99 10.21
N LYS A 37 -10.11 -8.19 11.39
CA LYS A 37 -10.85 -7.14 12.10
C LYS A 37 -9.91 -6.04 12.57
N ASP A 38 -8.84 -6.38 13.30
CA ASP A 38 -7.93 -5.38 13.86
C ASP A 38 -7.19 -4.65 12.74
N LEU A 39 -6.82 -5.37 11.67
CA LEU A 39 -6.27 -4.77 10.47
C LEU A 39 -7.26 -3.81 9.80
N THR A 40 -8.54 -4.18 9.70
CA THR A 40 -9.58 -3.30 9.14
C THR A 40 -9.72 -2.03 9.98
N ASP A 41 -9.78 -2.15 11.31
CA ASP A 41 -9.96 -1.02 12.23
C ASP A 41 -8.74 -0.08 12.18
N PHE A 42 -7.52 -0.64 12.20
CA PHE A 42 -6.29 0.13 12.09
C PHE A 42 -6.13 0.79 10.71
N LEU A 43 -6.45 0.07 9.63
CA LEU A 43 -6.39 0.61 8.28
C LEU A 43 -7.44 1.70 8.04
N THR A 44 -8.64 1.56 8.59
CA THR A 44 -9.69 2.58 8.56
C THR A 44 -9.19 3.88 9.20
N THR A 45 -8.59 3.77 10.39
CA THR A 45 -8.03 4.92 11.11
C THR A 45 -6.90 5.58 10.32
N THR A 46 -6.01 4.76 9.77
CA THR A 46 -4.86 5.25 8.97
C THR A 46 -5.33 5.93 7.69
N LEU A 47 -6.21 5.30 6.90
CA LEU A 47 -6.74 5.90 5.68
C LEU A 47 -7.51 7.20 5.96
N THR A 48 -8.29 7.27 7.05
CA THR A 48 -8.98 8.51 7.46
C THR A 48 -8.00 9.64 7.72
N LYS A 49 -6.82 9.33 8.28
CA LYS A 49 -5.74 10.31 8.52
C LYS A 49 -5.05 10.77 7.23
N TYR A 50 -4.80 9.87 6.28
CA TYR A 50 -3.98 10.19 5.10
C TYR A 50 -4.78 10.64 3.88
N LEU A 51 -6.03 10.20 3.71
CA LEU A 51 -6.86 10.54 2.56
C LEU A 51 -7.06 12.07 2.37
N PRO A 52 -7.21 12.90 3.43
CA PRO A 52 -7.29 14.36 3.29
C PRO A 52 -6.03 15.01 2.70
N SER A 53 -4.87 14.36 2.79
CA SER A 53 -3.62 14.82 2.17
C SER A 53 -3.54 14.49 0.68
N GLY A 54 -4.56 13.82 0.14
CA GLY A 54 -4.71 13.48 -1.27
C GLY A 54 -4.59 11.98 -1.55
N PRO A 55 -5.04 11.54 -2.74
CA PRO A 55 -5.06 10.12 -3.12
C PRO A 55 -3.71 9.43 -3.01
N THR A 56 -2.61 10.11 -3.40
CA THR A 56 -1.25 9.55 -3.34
C THR A 56 -0.85 9.16 -1.92
N ALA A 57 -1.25 9.93 -0.90
CA ALA A 57 -0.92 9.60 0.49
C ALA A 57 -1.64 8.33 0.97
N ALA A 58 -2.90 8.13 0.55
CA ALA A 58 -3.62 6.89 0.81
C ALA A 58 -3.03 5.70 0.03
N VAL A 59 -2.58 5.91 -1.21
CA VAL A 59 -1.88 4.88 -1.98
C VAL A 59 -0.58 4.46 -1.30
N ASP A 60 0.21 5.39 -0.77
CA ASP A 60 1.45 5.07 -0.05
C ASP A 60 1.17 4.15 1.17
N VAL A 61 0.07 4.40 1.90
CA VAL A 61 -0.39 3.55 3.01
C VAL A 61 -0.74 2.14 2.53
N LEU A 62 -1.54 2.04 1.47
CA LEU A 62 -2.00 0.76 0.92
C LEU A 62 -0.85 -0.03 0.29
N TYR A 63 0.11 0.67 -0.31
CA TYR A 63 1.34 0.10 -0.86
C TYR A 63 2.20 -0.50 0.26
N LYS A 64 2.41 0.22 1.37
CA LYS A 64 3.14 -0.31 2.53
C LYS A 64 2.48 -1.56 3.12
N LEU A 65 1.16 -1.51 3.32
CA LEU A 65 0.41 -2.68 3.78
C LEU A 65 0.61 -3.88 2.85
N TRP A 66 0.53 -3.66 1.53
CA TRP A 66 0.70 -4.72 0.54
C TRP A 66 2.08 -5.36 0.62
N GLU A 67 3.14 -4.56 0.68
CA GLU A 67 4.51 -5.07 0.84
C GLU A 67 4.67 -5.90 2.12
N GLN A 68 4.10 -5.45 3.24
CA GLN A 68 4.19 -6.18 4.51
C GLN A 68 3.36 -7.47 4.51
N ALA A 69 2.16 -7.46 3.92
CA ALA A 69 1.26 -8.61 3.92
C ALA A 69 1.67 -9.70 2.92
N ILE A 70 2.17 -9.30 1.74
CA ILE A 70 2.44 -10.21 0.62
C ILE A 70 3.93 -10.51 0.50
N GLY A 71 4.79 -9.62 0.98
CA GLY A 71 6.25 -9.74 0.86
C GLY A 71 6.79 -9.26 -0.48
N GLU A 72 5.94 -8.67 -1.33
CA GLU A 72 6.32 -8.19 -2.67
C GLU A 72 5.69 -6.81 -2.93
N PRO A 73 6.38 -5.95 -3.71
CA PRO A 73 5.81 -4.68 -4.15
C PRO A 73 4.56 -4.89 -5.03
N MET A 74 3.66 -3.91 -5.02
CA MET A 74 2.51 -3.94 -5.94
C MET A 74 2.97 -3.98 -7.39
N SER A 75 2.48 -4.97 -8.15
CA SER A 75 2.62 -4.94 -9.61
C SER A 75 1.88 -3.74 -10.23
N HIS A 76 2.28 -3.32 -11.43
CA HIS A 76 1.68 -2.16 -12.10
C HIS A 76 0.14 -2.22 -12.20
N PRO A 77 -0.49 -3.36 -12.56
CA PRO A 77 -1.96 -3.46 -12.57
C PRO A 77 -2.58 -3.25 -11.18
N VAL A 78 -2.00 -3.84 -10.13
CA VAL A 78 -2.48 -3.69 -8.75
C VAL A 78 -2.34 -2.24 -8.29
N PHE A 79 -1.21 -1.59 -8.61
CA PHE A 79 -0.98 -0.19 -8.28
C PHE A 79 -1.99 0.74 -8.98
N SER A 80 -2.22 0.55 -10.30
CA SER A 80 -3.19 1.36 -11.05
C SER A 80 -4.60 1.22 -10.47
N LEU A 81 -5.02 -0.02 -10.19
CA LEU A 81 -6.30 -0.28 -9.53
C LEU A 81 -6.39 0.39 -8.15
N THR A 82 -5.31 0.34 -7.37
CA THR A 82 -5.23 0.97 -6.06
C THR A 82 -5.42 2.47 -6.16
N PHE A 83 -4.72 3.11 -7.11
CA PHE A 83 -4.81 4.55 -7.35
C PHE A 83 -6.22 4.98 -7.79
N ASP A 84 -6.87 4.18 -8.64
CA ASP A 84 -8.26 4.44 -9.05
C ASP A 84 -9.24 4.20 -7.89
N ALA A 85 -9.03 3.14 -7.11
CA ALA A 85 -9.88 2.76 -5.99
C ALA A 85 -9.93 3.84 -4.91
N VAL A 86 -8.78 4.43 -4.52
CA VAL A 86 -8.74 5.49 -3.50
C VAL A 86 -9.51 6.75 -3.89
N ARG A 87 -9.80 6.94 -5.19
CA ARG A 87 -10.60 8.06 -5.72
C ARG A 87 -12.08 7.76 -5.81
N GLN A 88 -12.44 6.48 -5.90
CA GLN A 88 -13.81 6.02 -6.19
C GLN A 88 -14.52 5.50 -4.94
N TYR A 89 -13.80 4.85 -4.03
CA TYR A 89 -14.39 4.15 -2.91
C TYR A 89 -14.17 4.88 -1.59
N PRO A 90 -15.16 4.85 -0.68
CA PRO A 90 -15.01 5.44 0.64
C PRO A 90 -14.07 4.59 1.52
N VAL A 91 -13.53 5.21 2.58
CA VAL A 91 -12.57 4.58 3.49
C VAL A 91 -13.01 3.20 4.01
N PRO A 92 -14.27 2.97 4.46
CA PRO A 92 -14.68 1.66 4.96
C PRO A 92 -14.57 0.54 3.91
N VAL A 93 -14.87 0.85 2.65
CA VAL A 93 -14.76 -0.09 1.53
C VAL A 93 -13.29 -0.43 1.26
N LEU A 94 -12.43 0.58 1.20
CA LEU A 94 -10.99 0.41 1.02
C LEU A 94 -10.40 -0.43 2.16
N ALA A 95 -10.70 -0.08 3.41
CA ALA A 95 -10.13 -0.75 4.57
C ALA A 95 -10.50 -2.24 4.60
N ARG A 96 -11.79 -2.58 4.45
CA ARG A 96 -12.25 -3.97 4.40
C ARG A 96 -11.64 -4.73 3.22
N ALA A 97 -11.55 -4.10 2.05
CA ALA A 97 -11.05 -4.77 0.86
C ALA A 97 -9.57 -5.12 0.97
N TYR A 98 -8.75 -4.20 1.46
CA TYR A 98 -7.31 -4.42 1.61
C TYR A 98 -6.96 -5.30 2.81
N ALA A 99 -7.72 -5.23 3.91
CA ALA A 99 -7.55 -6.17 5.02
C ALA A 99 -7.82 -7.62 4.56
N LYS A 100 -8.89 -7.82 3.78
CA LYS A 100 -9.18 -9.13 3.16
C LYS A 100 -8.09 -9.53 2.17
N ALA A 101 -7.65 -8.61 1.29
CA ALA A 101 -6.58 -8.90 0.34
C ALA A 101 -5.27 -9.30 1.03
N ALA A 102 -4.89 -8.62 2.12
CA ALA A 102 -3.70 -8.93 2.92
C ALA A 102 -3.76 -10.35 3.49
N LYS A 103 -4.88 -10.71 4.15
CA LYS A 103 -5.08 -12.04 4.74
C LYS A 103 -4.98 -13.18 3.74
N TYR A 104 -5.49 -12.99 2.52
CA TYR A 104 -5.44 -13.99 1.45
C TYR A 104 -4.20 -13.83 0.54
N LYS A 105 -3.17 -13.11 0.97
CA LYS A 105 -1.92 -12.84 0.22
C LYS A 105 -2.17 -12.40 -1.22
N GLY A 106 -3.13 -11.49 -1.40
CA GLY A 106 -3.55 -10.94 -2.68
C GLY A 106 -4.08 -11.97 -3.67
N GLY A 107 -4.44 -13.19 -3.25
CA GLY A 107 -4.99 -14.23 -4.11
C GLY A 107 -3.98 -14.99 -4.97
N LYS A 108 -2.67 -14.85 -4.73
CA LYS A 108 -1.49 -15.59 -5.25
C LYS A 108 -1.33 -15.89 -6.76
N THR A 109 -2.36 -15.88 -7.60
CA THR A 109 -2.27 -15.70 -9.05
C THR A 109 -3.41 -14.77 -9.51
N GLY A 110 -3.07 -13.65 -10.15
CA GLY A 110 -4.08 -12.68 -10.61
C GLY A 110 -4.55 -11.69 -9.53
N SER A 111 -3.63 -11.17 -8.72
CA SER A 111 -3.93 -10.32 -7.57
C SER A 111 -4.75 -9.07 -7.88
N TRP A 112 -4.59 -8.52 -9.08
CA TRP A 112 -5.42 -7.42 -9.56
C TRP A 112 -6.90 -7.81 -9.68
N LYS A 113 -7.21 -8.97 -10.28
CA LYS A 113 -8.59 -9.45 -10.43
C LYS A 113 -9.24 -9.73 -9.08
N TYR A 114 -8.47 -10.31 -8.16
CA TYR A 114 -8.94 -10.62 -6.82
C TYR A 114 -9.26 -9.33 -6.04
N LEU A 115 -8.36 -8.35 -6.08
CA LEU A 115 -8.56 -7.06 -5.42
C LEU A 115 -9.76 -6.29 -6.00
N ASP A 116 -9.88 -6.23 -7.34
CA ASP A 116 -11.02 -5.58 -8.02
C ASP A 116 -12.36 -6.21 -7.60
N LYS A 117 -12.41 -7.55 -7.58
CA LYS A 117 -13.58 -8.29 -7.11
C LYS A 117 -13.96 -7.92 -5.68
N ILE A 118 -13.01 -7.91 -4.75
CA ILE A 118 -13.31 -7.59 -3.35
C ILE A 118 -13.75 -6.14 -3.19
N LEU A 119 -13.12 -5.19 -3.89
CA LEU A 119 -13.51 -3.79 -3.84
C LEU A 119 -14.99 -3.61 -4.23
N LYS A 120 -15.42 -4.27 -5.31
CA LYS A 120 -16.83 -4.27 -5.75
C LYS A 120 -17.74 -4.93 -4.72
N GLU A 121 -17.39 -6.10 -4.20
CA GLU A 121 -18.16 -6.80 -3.15
C GLU A 121 -18.36 -5.92 -1.90
N GLN A 122 -17.32 -5.19 -1.47
CA GLN A 122 -17.41 -4.34 -0.29
C GLN A 122 -18.20 -3.06 -0.57
N ALA A 123 -18.08 -2.50 -1.78
CA ALA A 123 -18.86 -1.33 -2.19
C ALA A 123 -20.37 -1.62 -2.28
N GLU A 124 -20.75 -2.81 -2.76
CA GLU A 124 -22.15 -3.25 -2.78
C GLU A 124 -22.74 -3.37 -1.38
N LYS A 125 -21.96 -3.87 -0.41
CA LYS A 125 -22.37 -3.97 0.99
C LYS A 125 -22.51 -2.63 1.71
N GLU A 126 -21.83 -1.60 1.21
CA GLU A 126 -21.85 -0.26 1.79
C GLU A 126 -23.05 0.58 1.29
N LYS A 127 -23.73 0.14 0.22
CA LYS A 127 -24.95 0.82 -0.24
C LYS A 127 -26.08 0.56 0.76
N PRO A 128 -26.79 1.61 1.22
CA PRO A 128 -28.01 1.40 2.00
C PRO A 128 -29.05 0.64 1.16
N PRO A 129 -29.92 -0.18 1.80
CA PRO A 129 -30.97 -0.93 1.12
C PRO A 129 -32.00 -0.03 0.43
#